data_AF-A0A7J6TRX9-F1
#
_entry.id   AF-A0A7J6TRX9-F1
#
_cell.length_a   1.000
_cell.length_b   1.000
_cell.length_c   1.000
_cell.angle_alpha   90.00
_cell.angle_beta   90.00
_cell.angle_gamma   90.00
#
_symmetry.space_group_name_H-M   'P 1'
#
loop_
_entity.id
_entity.type
_entity.pdbx_description
1 polymer ?
#
loop_
_entity_poly.entity_id
_entity_poly.type
_entity_poly.pdbx_seq_one_letter_code
_entity_poly.pdbx_strand_id
1 'polypeptide(L)'
;MRPPPAAAAPVRGRRISALNVAEKNSVAREICRVLGGGVIPNGNPPVGEFPYRLLGNVDVMMVVTAVRGHLMGLDFEAEYRGQWDRVDPENLYNAPLVKSVASDMGPVANNLRRLARTCDWLVLWLDCDREGEAIAYEVIQIAREVMPLNG
;
A
#
# COMPACT_ATOMS: atom_id res chain seq x y z
N MET A 1 -18.21 31.07 7.85
CA MET A 1 -17.72 29.69 7.60
C MET A 1 -18.41 28.79 8.63
N ARG A 2 -19.29 27.87 8.21
CA ARG A 2 -20.00 26.98 9.15
C ARG A 2 -19.06 25.85 9.58
N PRO A 3 -18.96 25.52 10.89
CA PRO A 3 -18.20 24.35 11.32
C PRO A 3 -18.79 23.07 10.71
N PRO A 4 -17.97 22.03 10.49
CA PRO A 4 -18.49 20.73 10.05
C PRO A 4 -19.50 20.19 11.06
N PRO A 5 -20.54 19.48 10.62
CA PRO A 5 -21.54 18.90 11.51
C PRO A 5 -20.87 17.91 12.48
N ALA A 6 -21.31 17.94 13.74
CA ALA A 6 -20.85 17.03 14.77
C ALA A 6 -21.03 15.57 14.33
N ALA A 7 -20.01 14.75 14.56
CA ALA A 7 -20.01 13.34 14.21
C ALA A 7 -21.18 12.61 14.90
N ALA A 8 -22.01 11.93 14.12
CA ALA A 8 -23.08 11.09 14.63
C ALA A 8 -22.51 9.97 15.53
N ALA A 9 -23.23 9.63 16.60
CA ALA A 9 -22.85 8.56 17.53
C ALA A 9 -22.73 7.20 16.80
N PRO A 10 -21.73 6.36 17.13
CA PRO A 10 -21.50 5.12 16.39
C PRO A 10 -22.59 4.09 16.68
N VAL A 11 -23.19 3.57 15.60
CA VAL A 11 -24.02 2.36 15.61
C VAL A 11 -23.13 1.16 15.97
N ARG A 12 -23.55 0.31 16.91
CA ARG A 12 -22.81 -0.88 17.37
C ARG A 12 -22.76 -1.96 16.27
N GLY A 13 -21.79 -1.82 15.37
CA GLY A 13 -21.23 -2.86 14.51
C GLY A 13 -19.71 -2.67 14.46
N ARG A 14 -18.93 -3.70 14.11
CA ARG A 14 -17.47 -3.55 13.93
C ARG A 14 -17.24 -2.45 12.89
N ARG A 15 -16.58 -1.34 13.29
CA ARG A 15 -16.27 -0.23 12.37
C ARG A 15 -15.31 -0.76 11.29
N ILE A 16 -15.69 -0.60 10.02
CA ILE A 16 -14.90 -1.02 8.85
C ILE A 16 -13.57 -0.26 8.87
N SER A 17 -12.44 -0.95 8.71
CA SER A 17 -11.13 -0.32 8.54
C SER A 17 -10.68 -0.39 7.07
N ALA A 18 -10.26 0.74 6.52
CA ALA A 18 -9.82 0.86 5.14
C ALA A 18 -8.33 1.23 5.09
N LEU A 19 -7.51 0.33 4.56
CA LEU A 19 -6.11 0.58 4.28
C LEU A 19 -5.98 1.43 3.02
N ASN A 20 -5.45 2.63 3.17
CA ASN A 20 -5.23 3.59 2.09
C ASN A 20 -3.72 3.64 1.79
N VAL A 21 -3.32 3.26 0.58
CA VAL A 21 -1.90 3.17 0.21
C VAL A 21 -1.59 4.17 -0.89
N ALA A 22 -0.73 5.13 -0.58
CA ALA A 22 -0.22 6.11 -1.54
C ALA A 22 1.12 5.69 -2.15
N GLU A 23 1.47 6.26 -3.31
CA GLU A 23 2.75 5.94 -3.99
C GLU A 23 3.99 6.43 -3.23
N LYS A 24 3.85 7.52 -2.47
CA LYS A 24 4.96 8.21 -1.80
C LYS A 24 4.55 8.85 -0.48
N ASN A 25 5.51 8.94 0.44
CA ASN A 25 5.31 9.43 1.80
C ASN A 25 4.68 10.84 1.86
N SER A 26 5.02 11.73 0.94
CA SER A 26 4.44 13.09 0.88
C SER A 26 2.94 13.06 0.58
N VAL A 27 2.49 12.18 -0.30
CA VAL A 27 1.06 12.03 -0.65
C VAL A 27 0.28 11.45 0.53
N ALA A 28 0.80 10.44 1.23
CA ALA A 28 0.15 9.92 2.45
C ALA A 28 0.00 10.99 3.54
N ARG A 29 1.02 11.84 3.74
CA ARG A 29 0.93 12.99 4.66
C ARG A 29 -0.14 13.97 4.25
N GLU A 30 -0.26 14.25 2.95
CA GLU A 30 -1.30 15.15 2.46
C GLU A 30 -2.71 14.58 2.58
N ILE A 31 -2.90 13.29 2.35
CA ILE A 31 -4.17 12.60 2.61
C ILE A 31 -4.57 12.78 4.08
N CYS A 32 -3.65 12.53 5.02
CA CYS A 32 -3.91 12.73 6.45
C CYS A 32 -4.19 14.20 6.82
N ARG A 33 -3.50 15.15 6.18
CA ARG A 33 -3.73 16.59 6.42
C ARG A 33 -5.12 17.02 5.95
N VAL A 34 -5.48 16.68 4.71
CA VAL A 34 -6.70 17.14 4.05
C VAL A 34 -7.94 16.38 4.54
N LEU A 35 -7.89 15.05 4.57
CA LEU A 35 -9.05 14.21 4.94
C LEU A 35 -9.10 13.91 6.44
N GLY A 36 -7.95 13.82 7.09
CA GLY A 36 -7.84 13.51 8.52
C GLY A 36 -7.89 14.73 9.44
N GLY A 37 -8.17 15.93 8.93
CA GLY A 37 -8.29 17.14 9.75
C GLY A 37 -6.98 17.55 10.43
N GLY A 38 -5.84 17.33 9.77
CA GLY A 38 -4.52 17.67 10.30
C GLY A 38 -3.82 16.56 11.09
N VAL A 39 -4.29 15.31 11.00
CA VAL A 39 -3.55 14.16 11.56
C VAL A 39 -2.14 14.12 10.98
N ILE A 40 -1.15 14.04 11.89
CA ILE A 40 0.27 13.94 11.53
C ILE A 40 0.65 12.45 11.58
N PRO A 41 0.86 11.79 10.43
CA PRO A 41 1.25 10.39 10.43
C PRO A 41 2.71 10.23 10.86
N ASN A 42 2.99 9.16 11.60
CA ASN A 42 4.29 8.89 12.22
C ASN A 42 4.99 7.70 11.57
N GLY A 43 6.32 7.63 11.70
CA GLY A 43 7.14 6.53 11.19
C GLY A 43 7.58 6.69 9.72
N ASN A 44 8.30 5.68 9.23
CA ASN A 44 8.75 5.57 7.85
C ASN A 44 8.72 4.10 7.40
N PRO A 45 7.73 3.65 6.60
CA PRO A 45 6.67 4.46 5.98
C PRO A 45 5.75 5.14 7.01
N PRO A 46 5.19 6.33 6.69
CA PRO A 46 4.29 7.04 7.58
C PRO A 46 2.99 6.25 7.75
N VAL A 47 2.44 6.25 8.96
CA VAL A 47 1.12 5.68 9.27
C VAL A 47 0.28 6.72 9.99
N GLY A 48 -0.91 6.99 9.47
CA GLY A 48 -1.91 7.86 10.09
C GLY A 48 -3.27 7.19 10.11
N GLU A 49 -4.03 7.43 11.18
CA GLU A 49 -5.34 6.83 11.37
C GLU A 49 -6.37 7.90 11.74
N PHE A 50 -7.54 7.88 11.11
CA PHE A 50 -8.63 8.80 11.42
C PHE A 50 -10.00 8.27 10.98
N PRO A 51 -11.10 8.63 11.68
CA PRO A 51 -12.44 8.30 11.24
C PRO A 51 -12.81 9.12 10.00
N TYR A 52 -13.50 8.50 9.04
CA TYR A 52 -14.01 9.17 7.84
C TYR A 52 -15.34 8.56 7.41
N ARG A 53 -16.14 9.31 6.65
CA ARG A 53 -17.40 8.83 6.07
C ARG A 53 -17.24 8.66 4.57
N LEU A 54 -17.04 7.42 4.13
CA LEU A 54 -16.96 7.05 2.71
C LEU A 54 -18.35 6.90 2.11
N LEU A 55 -18.47 7.20 0.82
CA LEU A 55 -19.70 7.07 0.03
C LEU A 55 -20.93 7.78 0.64
N GLY A 56 -20.70 8.80 1.48
CA GLY A 56 -21.74 9.60 2.13
C GLY A 56 -22.45 8.94 3.31
N ASN A 57 -22.30 7.62 3.53
CA ASN A 57 -23.04 6.90 4.57
C ASN A 57 -22.28 5.74 5.24
N VAL A 58 -21.05 5.43 4.83
CA VAL A 58 -20.25 4.35 5.44
C VAL A 58 -19.19 4.94 6.35
N ASP A 59 -19.36 4.78 7.67
CA ASP A 59 -18.35 5.19 8.64
C ASP A 59 -17.19 4.16 8.65
N VAL A 60 -15.99 4.64 8.32
CA VAL A 60 -14.77 3.84 8.27
C VAL A 60 -13.67 4.42 9.16
N MET A 61 -12.74 3.58 9.59
CA MET A 61 -11.43 4.01 10.06
C MET A 61 -10.45 4.00 8.87
N MET A 62 -10.00 5.17 8.45
CA MET A 62 -8.97 5.29 7.41
C MET A 62 -7.61 5.00 8.05
N VAL A 63 -6.89 4.01 7.53
CA VAL A 63 -5.51 3.68 7.89
C VAL A 63 -4.64 4.03 6.70
N VAL A 64 -3.95 5.16 6.75
CA VAL A 64 -3.20 5.71 5.62
C VAL A 64 -1.72 5.39 5.76
N THR A 65 -1.12 4.87 4.69
CA THR A 65 0.33 4.69 4.57
C THR A 65 0.79 4.92 3.14
N ALA A 66 2.08 4.72 2.87
CA ALA A 66 2.65 4.85 1.54
C ALA A 66 3.65 3.73 1.21
N VAL A 67 3.85 3.51 -0.08
CA VAL A 67 5.03 2.87 -0.64
C VAL A 67 6.08 3.93 -1.01
N ARG A 68 7.17 3.52 -1.65
CA ARG A 68 8.23 4.41 -2.15
C ARG A 68 8.65 3.98 -3.56
N GLY A 69 7.69 3.98 -4.48
CA GLY A 69 7.82 3.38 -5.82
C GLY A 69 7.53 1.88 -5.83
N HIS A 70 8.12 1.16 -6.78
CA HIS A 70 7.97 -0.29 -6.91
C HIS A 70 8.36 -1.05 -5.63
N LEU A 71 7.51 -1.99 -5.23
CA LEU A 71 7.76 -2.91 -4.13
C LEU A 71 8.53 -4.15 -4.59
N MET A 72 8.36 -4.49 -5.86
CA MET A 72 8.88 -5.74 -6.43
C MET A 72 10.03 -5.45 -7.39
N GLY A 73 11.08 -6.26 -7.32
CA GLY A 73 12.12 -6.36 -8.34
C GLY A 73 11.85 -7.53 -9.28
N LEU A 74 12.33 -7.40 -10.51
CA LEU A 74 12.38 -8.48 -11.49
C LEU A 74 13.85 -8.79 -11.76
N ASP A 75 14.24 -10.03 -11.56
CA ASP A 75 15.63 -10.45 -11.70
C ASP A 75 15.69 -11.91 -12.18
N PHE A 76 16.80 -12.33 -12.77
CA PHE A 76 16.98 -13.72 -13.17
C PHE A 76 17.02 -14.64 -11.97
N GLU A 77 16.78 -15.93 -12.19
CA GLU A 77 17.02 -16.96 -11.18
C GLU A 77 18.47 -16.95 -10.67
N ALA A 78 18.68 -17.49 -9.47
CA ALA A 78 19.96 -17.43 -8.77
C ALA A 78 21.12 -18.07 -9.57
N GLU A 79 20.81 -19.00 -10.46
CA GLU A 79 21.79 -19.64 -11.35
C GLU A 79 22.33 -18.71 -12.46
N TYR A 80 21.62 -17.62 -12.78
CA TYR A 80 22.05 -16.63 -13.78
C TYR A 80 22.51 -15.32 -13.15
N ARG A 81 21.92 -14.96 -12.00
CA ARG A 81 22.15 -13.67 -11.34
C ARG A 81 23.59 -13.48 -10.87
N GLY A 82 24.23 -12.40 -11.32
CA GLY A 82 25.58 -12.02 -10.88
C GLY A 82 26.70 -12.91 -11.42
N GLN A 83 26.38 -13.88 -12.28
CA GLN A 83 27.32 -14.85 -12.85
C GLN A 83 27.81 -14.42 -14.25
N TRP A 84 28.18 -13.15 -14.39
CA TRP A 84 28.56 -12.54 -15.67
C TRP A 84 29.73 -13.22 -16.36
N ASP A 85 30.65 -13.80 -15.60
CA ASP A 85 31.84 -14.50 -16.12
C ASP A 85 31.57 -15.96 -16.52
N ARG A 86 30.38 -16.49 -16.21
CA ARG A 86 30.04 -17.92 -16.33
C ARG A 86 28.81 -18.19 -17.18
N VAL A 87 27.96 -17.19 -17.38
CA VAL A 87 26.75 -17.28 -18.19
C VAL A 87 27.03 -16.67 -19.55
N ASP A 88 26.83 -17.46 -20.60
CA ASP A 88 26.76 -16.91 -21.95
C ASP A 88 25.59 -15.90 -22.03
N PRO A 89 25.82 -14.63 -22.38
CA PRO A 89 24.77 -13.63 -22.51
C PRO A 89 23.59 -14.06 -23.39
N GLU A 90 23.79 -14.94 -24.38
CA GLU A 90 22.71 -15.44 -25.23
C GLU A 90 21.68 -16.27 -24.43
N ASN A 91 22.12 -16.96 -23.37
CA ASN A 91 21.20 -17.72 -22.51
C ASN A 91 20.21 -16.81 -21.77
N LEU A 92 20.55 -15.55 -21.55
CA LEU A 92 19.69 -14.59 -20.82
C LEU A 92 18.39 -14.27 -21.58
N TYR A 93 18.33 -14.47 -22.91
CA TYR A 93 17.10 -14.29 -23.68
C TYR A 93 16.01 -15.30 -23.33
N ASN A 94 16.40 -16.48 -22.85
CA ASN A 94 15.48 -17.57 -22.50
C ASN A 94 15.49 -17.89 -21.00
N ALA A 95 16.33 -17.21 -20.21
CA ALA A 95 16.46 -17.44 -18.79
C ALA A 95 15.18 -17.02 -18.05
N PRO A 96 14.70 -17.82 -17.08
CA PRO A 96 13.53 -17.48 -16.28
C PRO A 96 13.78 -16.24 -15.41
N LEU A 97 12.73 -15.41 -15.29
CA LEU A 97 12.70 -14.24 -14.44
C LEU A 97 11.83 -14.50 -13.21
N VAL A 98 12.32 -14.04 -12.05
CA VAL A 98 11.63 -14.11 -10.77
C VAL A 98 11.25 -12.70 -10.34
N LYS A 99 9.96 -12.52 -10.03
CA LYS A 99 9.44 -11.30 -9.41
C LYS A 99 9.38 -11.52 -7.89
N SER A 100 10.10 -10.72 -7.11
CA SER A 100 10.13 -10.80 -5.65
C SER A 100 10.20 -9.41 -5.02
N VAL A 101 9.87 -9.29 -3.73
CA VAL A 101 10.04 -8.01 -3.01
C VAL A 101 11.50 -7.56 -3.15
N ALA A 102 11.71 -6.32 -3.59
CA ALA A 102 13.05 -5.76 -3.74
C ALA A 102 13.77 -5.75 -2.38
N SER A 103 15.08 -5.95 -2.40
CA SER A 103 15.88 -6.15 -1.17
C SER A 103 15.80 -4.98 -0.19
N ASP A 104 15.61 -3.75 -0.68
CA ASP A 104 15.45 -2.54 0.12
C ASP A 104 13.99 -2.25 0.50
N MET A 105 13.02 -2.96 -0.07
CA MET A 105 11.58 -2.77 0.14
C MET A 105 10.98 -3.68 1.21
N GLY A 106 11.77 -4.57 1.81
CA GLY A 106 11.35 -5.46 2.89
C GLY A 106 10.59 -4.76 4.04
N PRO A 107 11.10 -3.64 4.59
CA PRO A 107 10.39 -2.88 5.63
C PRO A 107 9.03 -2.34 5.17
N VAL A 108 8.93 -1.86 3.93
CA VAL A 108 7.70 -1.31 3.35
C VAL A 108 6.66 -2.42 3.16
N ALA A 109 7.08 -3.55 2.58
CA ALA A 109 6.21 -4.71 2.37
C ALA A 109 5.73 -5.30 3.71
N ASN A 110 6.59 -5.37 4.72
CA ASN A 110 6.21 -5.83 6.06
C ASN A 110 5.22 -4.88 6.75
N ASN A 111 5.41 -3.57 6.60
CA ASN A 111 4.44 -2.58 7.08
C ASN A 111 3.08 -2.75 6.39
N LEU A 112 3.08 -2.93 5.06
CA LEU A 112 1.87 -3.16 4.28
C LEU A 112 1.13 -4.43 4.74
N ARG A 113 1.84 -5.55 4.91
CA ARG A 113 1.26 -6.80 5.43
C ARG A 113 0.68 -6.62 6.83
N ARG A 114 1.41 -5.95 7.72
CA ARG A 114 0.97 -5.70 9.10
C ARG A 114 -0.34 -4.93 9.14
N LEU A 115 -0.48 -3.89 8.33
CA LEU A 115 -1.69 -3.06 8.27
C LEU A 115 -2.83 -3.78 7.54
N ALA A 116 -2.54 -4.48 6.45
CA ALA A 116 -3.53 -5.21 5.66
C ALA A 116 -4.25 -6.30 6.46
N ARG A 117 -3.55 -6.99 7.39
CA ARG A 117 -4.14 -8.00 8.29
C ARG A 117 -5.29 -7.46 9.15
N THR A 118 -5.27 -6.17 9.47
CA THR A 118 -6.25 -5.55 10.37
C THR A 118 -7.29 -4.71 9.64
N CYS A 119 -7.22 -4.66 8.30
CA CYS A 119 -8.10 -3.85 7.47
C CYS A 119 -9.09 -4.72 6.68
N ASP A 120 -10.31 -4.21 6.53
CA ASP A 120 -11.37 -4.82 5.73
C ASP A 120 -11.23 -4.46 4.25
N TRP A 121 -10.90 -3.20 3.97
CA TRP A 121 -10.85 -2.65 2.62
C TRP A 121 -9.45 -2.18 2.24
N LEU A 122 -9.15 -2.19 0.95
CA LEU A 122 -7.95 -1.60 0.35
C LEU A 122 -8.37 -0.47 -0.60
N VAL A 123 -7.82 0.73 -0.39
CA VAL A 123 -8.03 1.92 -1.21
C VAL A 123 -6.68 2.37 -1.75
N LEU A 124 -6.61 2.57 -3.06
CA LEU A 124 -5.37 2.79 -3.79
C LEU A 124 -5.27 4.25 -4.20
N TRP A 125 -4.21 4.93 -3.73
CA TRP A 125 -3.91 6.34 -3.98
C TRP A 125 -2.58 6.48 -4.74
N LEU A 126 -2.40 5.69 -5.80
CA LEU A 126 -1.24 5.73 -6.67
C LEU A 126 -1.44 6.79 -7.77
N ASP A 127 -0.36 7.21 -8.42
CA ASP A 127 -0.46 8.18 -9.51
C ASP A 127 -1.32 7.59 -10.65
N CYS A 128 -2.10 8.44 -11.32
CA CYS A 128 -3.08 7.99 -12.33
C CYS A 128 -2.43 7.78 -13.72
N ASP A 129 -1.41 6.94 -13.77
CA ASP A 129 -0.71 6.54 -14.99
C ASP A 129 -0.36 5.04 -14.97
N ARG A 130 0.30 4.56 -16.04
CA ARG A 130 0.66 3.15 -16.18
C ARG A 130 1.60 2.64 -15.10
N GLU A 131 2.48 3.50 -14.60
CA GLU A 131 3.43 3.14 -13.54
C GLU A 131 2.68 3.00 -12.21
N GLY A 132 1.81 3.95 -11.90
CA GLY A 132 0.95 3.90 -10.72
C GLY A 132 0.03 2.67 -10.72
N GLU A 133 -0.50 2.26 -11.87
CA GLU A 133 -1.25 0.99 -12.03
C GLU A 133 -0.38 -0.24 -11.77
N ALA A 134 0.87 -0.26 -12.24
CA ALA A 134 1.80 -1.35 -11.99
C ALA A 134 2.13 -1.48 -10.48
N ILE A 135 2.41 -0.36 -9.82
CA ILE A 135 2.64 -0.30 -8.37
C ILE A 135 1.37 -0.70 -7.60
N ALA A 136 0.20 -0.26 -8.05
CA ALA A 136 -1.09 -0.63 -7.46
C ALA A 136 -1.28 -2.16 -7.47
N TYR A 137 -0.90 -2.83 -8.55
CA TYR A 137 -0.96 -4.29 -8.63
C TYR A 137 -0.01 -4.97 -7.63
N GLU A 138 1.20 -4.44 -7.43
CA GLU A 138 2.15 -4.95 -6.44
C GLU A 138 1.63 -4.79 -5.00
N VAL A 139 1.01 -3.65 -4.69
CA VAL A 139 0.33 -3.42 -3.42
C VAL A 139 -0.80 -4.43 -3.20
N ILE A 140 -1.63 -4.66 -4.23
CA ILE A 140 -2.72 -5.65 -4.19
C ILE A 140 -2.15 -7.06 -3.92
N GLN A 141 -1.09 -7.46 -4.61
CA GLN A 141 -0.46 -8.78 -4.43
C GLN A 141 -0.05 -8.99 -2.98
N ILE A 142 0.71 -8.06 -2.40
CA ILE A 142 1.18 -8.17 -1.02
C ILE A 142 0.03 -8.08 -0.01
N ALA A 143 -0.94 -7.20 -0.21
CA ALA A 143 -2.07 -7.06 0.69
C ALA A 143 -2.94 -8.33 0.72
N ARG A 144 -3.23 -8.92 -0.45
CA ARG A 144 -4.05 -10.13 -0.58
C ARG A 144 -3.44 -11.38 0.06
N GLU A 145 -2.12 -11.42 0.27
CA GLU A 145 -1.47 -12.51 1.01
C GLU A 145 -2.02 -12.65 2.44
N VAL A 146 -2.52 -11.56 3.03
CA VAL A 146 -2.81 -11.48 4.47
C VAL A 146 -4.11 -10.77 4.83
N MET A 147 -4.73 -10.05 3.89
CA MET A 147 -6.00 -9.37 4.11
C MET A 147 -7.11 -10.42 4.25
N PRO A 148 -7.97 -10.31 5.28
CA PRO A 148 -9.07 -11.25 5.46
C PRO A 148 -10.00 -11.20 4.25
N LEU A 149 -10.22 -12.35 3.60
CA LEU A 149 -11.25 -12.51 2.58
C LEU A 149 -12.60 -12.47 3.30
N ASN A 150 -13.21 -11.29 3.34
CA ASN A 150 -14.58 -11.16 3.78
C ASN A 150 -15.51 -11.65 2.66
N GLY A 151 -15.75 -12.97 2.62
CA GLY A 151 -16.87 -13.65 1.90
C GLY A 151 -16.90 -13.50 0.38
#